data_AF-A0A933PW77-F1
#
_entry.id   AF-A0A933PW77-F1
#
_cell.length_a   1.000
_cell.length_b   1.000
_cell.length_c   1.000
_cell.angle_alpha   90.00
_cell.angle_beta   90.00
_cell.angle_gamma   90.00
#
_symmetry.space_group_name_H-M   'P 1'
#
loop_
_entity.id
_entity.type
_entity.pdbx_description
1 polymer ?
#
loop_
_entity_poly.entity_id
_entity_poly.type
_entity_poly.pdbx_seq_one_letter_code
_entity_poly.pdbx_strand_id
1 'polypeptide(L)'
;MADLDETTKAALVRKGNDFYNQGKMIDAHRCYLTAGYKSGIEKIGDHYFYEERQPLIALRYYFIVKSERTNKKVDEIFERMIFAFRKMLRSDDESTDKTGEPR
;
A
#
# COMPACT_ATOMS: atom_id res chain seq x y z
N MET A 1 -11.21 17.83 18.98
CA MET A 1 -10.13 16.90 19.38
C MET A 1 -9.04 17.74 19.99
N ALA A 2 -8.63 17.47 21.23
CA ALA A 2 -7.49 18.16 21.83
C ALA A 2 -6.23 17.82 21.01
N ASP A 3 -5.48 18.83 20.61
CA ASP A 3 -4.21 18.63 19.92
C ASP A 3 -3.22 17.98 20.91
N LEU A 4 -2.59 16.89 20.50
CA LEU A 4 -1.63 16.19 21.36
C LEU A 4 -0.41 17.11 21.58
N ASP A 5 0.11 17.15 22.79
CA ASP A 5 1.37 17.86 23.03
C ASP A 5 2.53 17.14 22.32
N GLU A 6 3.57 17.91 21.98
CA GLU A 6 4.71 17.40 21.21
C GLU A 6 5.48 16.28 21.92
N THR A 7 5.47 16.25 23.27
CA THR A 7 6.11 15.17 24.04
C THR A 7 5.35 13.86 23.86
N THR A 8 4.02 13.90 23.93
CA THR A 8 3.18 12.73 23.68
C THR A 8 3.28 12.25 22.24
N LYS A 9 3.30 13.15 21.26
CA LYS A 9 3.55 12.79 19.85
C LYS A 9 4.90 12.08 19.69
N ALA A 10 5.97 12.64 20.26
CA ALA A 10 7.31 12.04 20.20
C ALA A 10 7.35 10.65 20.87
N ALA A 11 6.69 10.47 22.02
CA ALA A 11 6.60 9.18 22.70
C ALA A 11 5.87 8.12 21.85
N LEU A 12 4.76 8.52 21.20
CA LEU A 12 4.02 7.65 20.27
C LEU A 12 4.87 7.26 19.06
N VAL A 13 5.62 8.20 18.47
CA VAL A 13 6.51 7.90 17.34
C VAL A 13 7.60 6.91 17.74
N ARG A 14 8.23 7.08 18.90
CA ARG A 14 9.22 6.11 19.42
C ARG A 14 8.63 4.72 19.59
N LYS A 15 7.48 4.63 20.27
CA LYS A 15 6.77 3.36 20.45
C LYS A 15 6.36 2.72 19.11
N GLY A 16 5.93 3.54 18.15
CA GLY A 16 5.62 3.08 16.79
C GLY A 16 6.84 2.49 16.09
N ASN A 17 8.02 3.12 16.25
CA ASN A 17 9.27 2.60 15.72
C ASN A 17 9.67 1.27 16.38
N ASP A 18 9.46 1.11 17.68
CA ASP A 18 9.72 -0.15 18.38
C ASP A 18 8.84 -1.28 17.82
N PHE A 19 7.54 -1.02 17.63
CA PHE A 19 6.64 -1.98 16.99
C PHE A 19 7.04 -2.29 15.54
N TYR A 20 7.42 -1.27 14.77
CA TYR A 20 7.88 -1.45 13.39
C TYR A 20 9.09 -2.38 13.34
N ASN A 21 10.09 -2.14 14.19
CA ASN A 21 11.31 -2.96 14.27
C ASN A 21 11.03 -4.40 14.71
N GLN A 22 9.93 -4.64 15.43
CA GLN A 22 9.45 -5.97 15.82
C GLN A 22 8.58 -6.65 14.75
N GLY A 23 8.36 -6.02 13.58
CA GLY A 23 7.45 -6.54 12.55
C GLY A 23 5.96 -6.34 12.86
N LYS A 24 5.61 -5.65 13.93
CA LYS A 24 4.23 -5.43 14.38
C LYS A 24 3.61 -4.21 13.67
N MET A 25 3.39 -4.36 12.35
CA MET A 25 2.99 -3.26 11.47
C MET A 25 1.64 -2.62 11.87
N ILE A 26 0.67 -3.40 12.36
CA ILE A 26 -0.64 -2.88 12.79
C ILE A 26 -0.48 -1.99 14.03
N ASP A 27 0.34 -2.40 15.00
CA ASP A 27 0.55 -1.63 16.22
C ASP A 27 1.37 -0.36 15.93
N ALA A 28 2.38 -0.46 15.07
CA ALA A 28 3.12 0.70 14.57
C ALA A 28 2.19 1.71 13.88
N HIS A 29 1.28 1.23 13.01
CA HIS A 29 0.31 2.07 12.32
C HIS A 29 -0.59 2.85 13.29
N ARG A 30 -1.10 2.20 14.35
CA ARG A 30 -1.94 2.86 15.36
C ARG A 30 -1.18 4.00 16.04
N CYS A 31 0.07 3.78 16.41
CA CYS A 31 0.93 4.81 16.99
C CYS A 31 1.14 5.99 16.03
N TYR A 32 1.51 5.73 14.78
CA TYR A 32 1.75 6.77 13.79
C TYR A 32 0.50 7.56 13.42
N LEU A 33 -0.64 6.87 13.27
CA LEU A 33 -1.92 7.52 12.99
C LEU A 33 -2.35 8.44 14.13
N THR A 34 -2.19 7.99 15.37
CA THR A 34 -2.52 8.79 16.56
C THR A 34 -1.60 10.01 16.68
N ALA A 35 -0.30 9.85 16.36
CA ALA A 35 0.68 10.93 16.41
C ALA A 35 0.64 11.88 15.19
N GLY A 36 -0.16 11.59 14.15
CA GLY A 36 -0.12 12.33 12.88
C GLY A 36 1.18 12.15 12.09
N TYR A 37 1.97 11.11 12.37
CA TYR A 37 3.30 10.89 11.81
C TYR A 37 3.24 10.22 10.42
N LYS A 38 2.97 11.03 9.39
CA LYS A 38 2.79 10.56 8.00
C LYS A 38 3.97 9.75 7.47
N SER A 39 5.21 10.15 7.75
CA SER A 39 6.40 9.43 7.29
C SER A 39 6.47 8.00 7.84
N GLY A 40 5.99 7.76 9.06
CA GLY A 40 5.89 6.40 9.62
C GLY A 40 4.82 5.56 8.92
N ILE A 41 3.70 6.17 8.55
CA ILE A 41 2.63 5.50 7.77
C ILE A 41 3.15 5.15 6.37
N GLU A 42 3.88 6.07 5.73
CA GLU A 42 4.54 5.84 4.44
C GLU A 42 5.56 4.70 4.52
N LYS A 43 6.35 4.65 5.60
CA LYS A 43 7.31 3.57 5.87
C LYS A 43 6.64 2.19 5.95
N ILE A 44 5.47 2.09 6.57
CA ILE A 44 4.68 0.84 6.59
C ILE A 44 4.18 0.49 5.19
N GLY A 45 3.68 1.47 4.44
CA GLY A 45 3.29 1.27 3.04
C GLY A 45 4.43 0.73 2.18
N ASP A 46 5.62 1.32 2.32
CA ASP A 46 6.82 0.90 1.60
C ASP A 46 7.27 -0.51 2.00
N HIS A 47 7.18 -0.88 3.28
CA HIS A 47 7.46 -2.25 3.72
C HIS A 47 6.55 -3.27 3.01
N TYR A 48 5.24 -3.03 2.96
CA TYR A 48 4.32 -3.90 2.22
C TYR A 48 4.58 -3.91 0.71
N PHE A 49 4.93 -2.77 0.13
CA PHE A 49 5.16 -2.66 -1.31
C PHE A 49 6.44 -3.37 -1.76
N TYR A 50 7.55 -3.12 -1.06
CA TYR A 50 8.89 -3.54 -1.49
C TYR A 50 9.33 -4.87 -0.88
N GLU A 51 9.15 -5.04 0.43
CA GLU A 51 9.65 -6.22 1.14
C GLU A 51 8.68 -7.40 0.99
N GLU A 52 7.41 -7.18 1.32
CA GLU A 52 6.37 -8.23 1.28
C GLU A 52 5.80 -8.45 -0.13
N ARG A 53 6.09 -7.55 -1.07
CA ARG A 53 5.56 -7.56 -2.44
C ARG A 53 4.02 -7.64 -2.49
N GLN A 54 3.38 -6.96 -1.55
CA GLN A 54 1.93 -6.86 -1.37
C GLN A 54 1.43 -5.43 -1.69
N PRO A 55 1.46 -5.00 -2.96
CA PRO A 55 1.11 -3.63 -3.36
C PRO A 55 -0.35 -3.26 -3.02
N LEU A 56 -1.27 -4.22 -3.03
CA LEU A 56 -2.67 -3.98 -2.67
C LEU A 56 -2.85 -3.65 -1.17
N ILE A 57 -1.98 -4.19 -0.31
CA ILE A 57 -1.98 -3.81 1.10
C ILE A 57 -1.34 -2.43 1.27
N ALA A 58 -0.25 -2.14 0.54
CA ALA A 58 0.41 -0.83 0.55
C ALA A 58 -0.52 0.33 0.16
N LEU A 59 -1.44 0.12 -0.78
CA LEU A 59 -2.44 1.10 -1.25
C LEU A 59 -3.16 1.82 -0.11
N ARG A 60 -3.56 1.10 0.95
CA ARG A 60 -4.28 1.71 2.09
C ARG A 60 -3.45 2.79 2.79
N TYR A 61 -2.14 2.59 2.89
CA TYR A 61 -1.23 3.50 3.57
C TYR A 61 -0.94 4.72 2.70
N TYR A 62 -0.76 4.52 1.39
CA TYR A 62 -0.56 5.60 0.44
C TYR A 62 -1.78 6.54 0.35
N PHE A 63 -3.00 6.00 0.42
CA PHE A 63 -4.22 6.83 0.48
C PHE A 63 -4.37 7.65 1.77
N ILE A 64 -3.73 7.24 2.87
CA ILE A 64 -3.73 8.02 4.11
C ILE A 64 -2.73 9.18 4.01
N VAL A 65 -1.54 8.93 3.46
CA VAL A 65 -0.45 9.92 3.42
C VAL A 65 -0.74 11.06 2.43
N LYS A 66 -1.22 10.72 1.22
CA LYS A 66 -1.56 11.67 0.13
C LYS A 66 -0.45 12.67 -0.20
N SER A 67 0.80 12.19 -0.31
CA SER A 67 1.93 12.96 -0.84
C SER A 67 2.09 12.73 -2.35
N GLU A 68 2.81 13.62 -3.03
CA GLU A 68 3.15 13.44 -4.46
C GLU A 68 3.82 12.08 -4.72
N ARG A 69 4.75 11.67 -3.84
CA ARG A 69 5.42 10.37 -3.91
C ARG A 69 4.44 9.22 -3.78
N THR A 70 3.56 9.24 -2.78
CA THR A 70 2.59 8.16 -2.57
C THR A 70 1.53 8.12 -3.67
N ASN A 71 1.19 9.26 -4.29
CA ASN A 71 0.27 9.30 -5.43
C ASN A 71 0.89 8.60 -6.65
N LYS A 72 2.16 8.87 -6.96
CA LYS A 72 2.89 8.12 -8.02
C LYS A 72 2.89 6.61 -7.77
N LYS A 73 2.98 6.19 -6.51
CA LYS A 73 2.88 4.77 -6.13
C LYS A 73 1.48 4.20 -6.34
N VAL A 74 0.46 4.97 -6.03
CA VAL A 74 -0.94 4.58 -6.31
C VAL A 74 -1.13 4.41 -7.82
N ASP A 75 -0.68 5.36 -8.63
CA ASP A 75 -0.77 5.29 -10.09
C ASP A 75 -0.05 4.04 -10.63
N GLU A 76 1.18 3.77 -10.17
CA GLU A 76 1.95 2.58 -10.53
C GLU A 76 1.19 1.27 -10.24
N ILE A 77 0.50 1.19 -9.11
CA ILE A 77 -0.28 0.01 -8.74
C ILE A 77 -1.50 -0.13 -9.67
N PHE A 78 -2.19 0.98 -9.95
CA PHE A 78 -3.33 0.97 -10.86
C PHE A 78 -2.93 0.58 -12.29
N GLU A 79 -1.80 1.08 -12.81
CA GLU A 79 -1.29 0.72 -14.13
C GLU A 79 -1.01 -0.79 -14.22
N ARG A 80 -0.37 -1.36 -13.19
CA ARG A 80 -0.11 -2.81 -13.12
C ARG A 80 -1.41 -3.63 -13.09
N MET A 81 -2.42 -3.17 -12.34
CA MET A 81 -3.75 -3.80 -12.31
C MET A 81 -4.43 -3.75 -13.68
N ILE A 82 -4.46 -2.58 -14.32
CA ILE A 82 -5.06 -2.40 -15.66
C ILE A 82 -4.33 -3.28 -16.68
N PHE A 83 -3.00 -3.37 -16.61
CA PHE A 83 -2.22 -4.24 -17.48
C PHE A 83 -2.60 -5.72 -17.29
N ALA A 84 -2.64 -6.20 -16.04
CA ALA A 84 -3.03 -7.57 -15.74
C ALA A 84 -4.46 -7.87 -16.21
N PHE A 85 -5.38 -6.94 -15.99
CA PHE A 85 -6.78 -7.06 -16.43
C PHE A 85 -6.90 -7.14 -17.96
N ARG A 86 -6.21 -6.26 -18.70
CA ARG A 86 -6.17 -6.30 -20.18
C ARG A 86 -5.62 -7.61 -20.70
N LYS A 87 -4.60 -8.16 -20.03
CA LYS A 87 -4.02 -9.45 -20.41
C LYS A 87 -5.01 -10.59 -20.21
N MET A 88 -5.72 -10.60 -19.08
CA MET A 88 -6.76 -11.60 -18.77
C MET A 88 -7.87 -11.58 -19.82
N LEU A 89 -8.40 -10.41 -20.17
CA LEU A 89 -9.44 -10.28 -21.21
C LEU A 89 -9.01 -10.84 -22.57
N ARG A 90 -7.75 -10.59 -23.00
CA ARG A 90 -7.24 -11.13 -24.27
C ARG A 90 -7.04 -12.64 -24.25
N SER A 91 -6.69 -13.21 -23.10
CA SER A 91 -6.50 -14.66 -22.98
C SER A 91 -7.81 -15.44 -23.13
N ASP A 92 -8.94 -14.82 -22.79
CA ASP A 92 -10.26 -15.42 -22.98
C ASP A 92 -10.68 -15.41 -24.46
N ASP A 93 -10.37 -14.34 -25.20
CA ASP A 93 -10.68 -14.22 -26.63
C ASP A 93 -9.95 -15.27 -27.48
N GLU A 94 -8.66 -15.54 -27.23
CA GLU A 94 -7.87 -16.53 -27.98
C GLU A 94 -8.29 -17.99 -27.76
N SER A 95 -9.04 -18.28 -26.68
CA SER A 95 -9.52 -19.63 -26.37
C SER A 95 -10.76 -20.05 -27.16
N THR A 96 -11.44 -19.11 -27.81
CA THR A 96 -12.69 -19.37 -28.56
C THR A 96 -12.51 -19.62 -30.06
N ASP A 97 -11.30 -19.47 -30.62
CA ASP A 97 -11.06 -19.52 -32.07
C ASP A 97 -10.35 -20.81 -32.57
N LYS A 98 -10.45 -21.92 -31.81
CA LYS A 98 -9.79 -23.21 -32.14
C LYS A 98 -10.74 -24.38 -32.37
N THR A 99 -12.03 -24.15 -32.64
CA THR A 99 -12.98 -25.21 -33.07
C THR A 99 -13.59 -24.94 -34.46
N GLY A 100 -12.81 -24.37 -35.38
CA GLY A 100 -13.13 -24.39 -36.80
C GLY A 100 -12.69 -25.71 -37.43
N GLU A 101 -13.56 -26.73 -37.43
CA GLU A 101 -13.39 -27.93 -38.27
C GLU A 101 -13.38 -27.55 -39.76
N PRO A 102 -12.49 -28.14 -40.59
CA PRO A 102 -12.57 -27.97 -42.03
C PRO A 102 -13.72 -28.83 -42.58
N ARG A 103 -14.63 -28.22 -43.34
CA ARG A 103 -15.53 -28.91 -44.28
C ARG A 103 -15.14 -28.55 -45.69
#